data_AF-A0A319DIX7-F1
#
_entry.id   AF-A0A319DIX7-F1
#
_cell.length_a   1.000
_cell.length_b   1.000
_cell.length_c   1.000
_cell.angle_alpha   90.00
_cell.angle_beta   90.00
_cell.angle_gamma   90.00
#
_symmetry.space_group_name_H-M   'P 1'
#
loop_
_entity.id
_entity.type
_entity.pdbx_description
1 polymer ?
#
loop_
_entity_poly.entity_id
_entity_poly.type
_entity_poly.pdbx_seq_one_letter_code
_entity_poly.pdbx_strand_id
1 'polypeptide(L)'
;MATVALNWVTRTLKKIAQEVPAEGVLSNPAVVKLTTQAAQLQKAIFQIKSPFASQRTSDQGFSLVHPEAHSLCQRNHQPPFHCYQPTTYLHGATNPTLPPPFSTITDSITNAALKPGTKWGFSIYRCDYQDDPTWQRMLQLIHHDIAGSLELNRRLDLLLHHELIIHNDRTQSNGATSHQVRDHFRTWAAEEMTRRLVTPNPGDLDLMLKGSRDDPGPEWFHSARYNFCLMVDALCLESLDRMHFPVVKFVWKQWGNLDAEERNQPVHEVWEDGVTDQEEEDVGWMYMSVLECVD
;
A
#
# COMPACT_ATOMS: atom_id res chain seq x y z
N MET A 1 12.04 5.92 -21.68
CA MET A 1 13.27 5.76 -20.88
C MET A 1 14.07 4.47 -21.19
N ALA A 2 13.44 3.32 -21.45
CA ALA A 2 14.14 2.05 -21.77
C ALA A 2 15.14 2.12 -22.95
N THR A 3 14.80 2.86 -24.01
CA THR A 3 15.69 3.04 -25.18
C THR A 3 16.98 3.81 -24.84
N VAL A 4 16.93 4.73 -23.89
CA VAL A 4 18.10 5.53 -23.46
C VAL A 4 19.04 4.68 -22.59
N ALA A 5 18.48 3.87 -21.69
CA ALA A 5 19.24 2.92 -20.88
C ALA A 5 19.91 1.84 -21.74
N LEU A 6 19.19 1.28 -22.72
CA LEU A 6 19.75 0.27 -23.63
C LEU A 6 20.87 0.85 -24.51
N ASN A 7 20.71 2.09 -24.98
CA ASN A 7 21.74 2.80 -25.73
C ASN A 7 22.99 3.10 -24.89
N TRP A 8 22.81 3.41 -23.60
CA TRP A 8 23.91 3.60 -22.67
C TRP A 8 24.66 2.30 -22.40
N VAL A 9 23.95 1.21 -22.08
CA VAL A 9 24.55 -0.12 -21.85
C VAL A 9 25.32 -0.61 -23.10
N THR A 10 24.73 -0.43 -24.29
CA THR A 10 25.38 -0.83 -25.55
C THR A 10 26.64 -0.02 -25.83
N ARG A 11 26.64 1.28 -25.53
CA ARG A 11 27.83 2.14 -25.65
C ARG A 11 28.91 1.76 -24.65
N THR A 12 28.53 1.45 -23.41
CA THR A 12 29.45 1.03 -22.35
C THR A 12 30.09 -0.32 -22.68
N LEU A 13 29.32 -1.30 -23.17
CA LEU A 13 29.85 -2.60 -23.60
C LEU A 13 30.79 -2.48 -24.80
N LYS A 14 30.48 -1.61 -25.77
CA LYS A 14 31.38 -1.32 -26.90
C LYS A 14 32.69 -0.67 -26.46
N LYS A 15 32.64 0.21 -25.46
CA LYS A 15 33.83 0.85 -24.90
C LYS A 15 34.73 -0.15 -24.15
N ILE A 16 34.12 -1.03 -23.35
CA ILE A 16 34.83 -2.09 -22.63
C ILE A 16 35.45 -3.10 -23.61
N ALA A 17 34.76 -3.45 -24.69
CA ALA A 17 35.28 -4.35 -25.73
C ALA A 17 36.47 -3.76 -26.53
N GLN A 18 36.66 -2.44 -26.50
CA GLN A 18 37.82 -1.77 -27.11
C GLN A 18 39.02 -1.68 -26.17
N GLU A 19 38.80 -1.78 -24.85
CA GLU A 19 39.82 -1.58 -23.82
C GLU A 19 40.35 -2.91 -23.23
N VAL A 20 39.69 -4.05 -23.48
CA VAL A 20 40.08 -5.37 -22.93
C VAL A 20 40.57 -6.30 -24.05
N PRO A 21 41.81 -6.84 -23.97
CA PRO A 21 42.30 -7.82 -24.92
C PRO A 21 41.42 -9.07 -24.95
N ALA A 22 41.21 -9.64 -26.15
CA ALA A 22 40.21 -10.69 -26.42
C ALA A 22 40.34 -11.95 -25.53
N GLU A 23 41.55 -12.22 -25.02
CA GLU A 23 41.83 -13.32 -24.11
C GLU A 23 41.56 -12.91 -22.65
N GLY A 24 40.29 -12.86 -22.26
CA GLY A 24 39.91 -12.62 -20.86
C GLY A 24 38.55 -11.95 -20.64
N VAL A 25 37.89 -11.51 -21.72
CA VAL A 25 36.62 -10.77 -21.66
C VAL A 25 35.51 -11.57 -20.97
N LEU A 26 35.44 -12.88 -21.19
CA LEU A 26 34.40 -13.76 -20.63
C LEU A 26 34.68 -14.20 -19.18
N SER A 27 35.89 -13.96 -18.67
CA SER A 27 36.30 -14.30 -17.30
C SER A 27 36.32 -13.08 -16.38
N ASN A 28 36.19 -11.87 -16.94
CA ASN A 28 36.18 -10.65 -16.16
C ASN A 28 34.83 -10.50 -15.42
N PRO A 29 34.82 -10.52 -14.07
CA PRO A 29 33.59 -10.47 -13.28
C PRO A 29 32.73 -9.23 -13.56
N ALA A 30 33.35 -8.12 -13.94
CA ALA A 30 32.63 -6.89 -14.29
C ALA A 30 31.90 -7.00 -15.63
N VAL A 31 32.50 -7.67 -16.62
CA VAL A 31 31.88 -7.93 -17.92
C VAL A 31 30.72 -8.91 -17.76
N VAL A 32 30.92 -9.99 -17.01
CA VAL A 32 29.86 -10.98 -16.71
C VAL A 32 28.68 -10.31 -16.02
N LYS A 33 28.93 -9.48 -15.00
CA LYS A 33 27.88 -8.73 -14.27
C LYS A 33 27.10 -7.79 -15.19
N LEU A 34 27.80 -7.08 -16.08
CA LEU A 34 27.18 -6.17 -17.05
C LEU A 34 26.36 -6.91 -18.12
N THR A 35 26.83 -8.06 -18.62
CA THR A 35 26.07 -8.88 -19.56
C THR A 35 24.82 -9.50 -18.93
N THR A 36 24.90 -9.93 -17.67
CA THR A 36 23.74 -10.45 -16.93
C THR A 36 22.70 -9.36 -16.69
N GLN A 37 23.13 -8.15 -16.30
CA GLN A 37 22.23 -7.00 -16.15
C GLN A 37 21.59 -6.60 -17.49
N ALA A 38 22.34 -6.65 -18.60
CA ALA A 38 21.81 -6.38 -19.93
C ALA A 38 20.76 -7.42 -20.36
N ALA A 39 20.98 -8.70 -20.07
CA ALA A 39 20.04 -9.78 -20.37
C ALA A 39 18.75 -9.67 -19.54
N GLN A 40 18.85 -9.29 -18.26
CA GLN A 40 17.71 -9.03 -17.39
C GLN A 40 16.87 -7.84 -17.90
N LEU A 41 17.53 -6.76 -18.31
CA LEU A 41 16.87 -5.59 -18.92
C LEU A 41 16.18 -5.94 -20.24
N GLN A 42 16.79 -6.76 -21.10
CA GLN A 42 16.16 -7.21 -22.34
C GLN A 42 14.92 -8.08 -22.08
N LYS A 43 14.98 -8.98 -21.07
CA LYS A 43 13.84 -9.81 -20.68
C LYS A 43 12.67 -8.97 -20.17
N ALA A 44 12.95 -7.95 -19.34
CA ALA A 44 11.95 -7.01 -18.86
C ALA A 44 11.32 -6.20 -20.02
N ILE A 45 12.12 -5.74 -20.98
CA ILE A 45 11.62 -5.01 -22.16
C ILE A 45 10.76 -5.89 -23.07
N PHE A 46 11.07 -7.19 -23.19
CA PHE A 46 10.29 -8.14 -23.99
C PHE A 46 8.91 -8.40 -23.36
N GLN A 47 8.84 -8.52 -22.03
CA GLN A 47 7.57 -8.70 -21.32
C GLN A 47 6.65 -7.47 -21.41
N ILE A 48 7.21 -6.26 -21.45
CA ILE A 48 6.44 -5.02 -21.65
C ILE A 48 5.84 -4.93 -23.07
N LYS A 49 6.41 -5.62 -24.06
CA LYS A 49 6.03 -5.49 -25.48
C LYS A 49 5.02 -6.52 -25.98
N SER A 50 4.62 -7.51 -25.18
CA SER A 50 3.72 -8.57 -25.65
C SER A 50 2.52 -8.80 -24.73
N PRO A 51 1.45 -7.97 -24.79
CA PRO A 51 0.22 -8.23 -24.04
C PRO A 51 -0.85 -9.01 -24.82
N PHE A 52 -0.62 -9.48 -26.04
CA PHE A 52 -1.67 -10.18 -26.81
C PHE A 52 -1.15 -11.37 -27.63
N ALA A 53 -1.31 -12.57 -27.08
CA ALA A 53 -1.65 -13.76 -27.85
C ALA A 53 -2.71 -14.53 -27.04
N SER A 54 -3.96 -14.38 -27.47
CA SER A 54 -5.14 -15.07 -26.98
C SER A 54 -4.99 -16.59 -27.07
N GLN A 55 -5.52 -17.33 -26.08
CA GLN A 55 -6.37 -18.48 -26.38
C GLN A 55 -7.30 -18.84 -25.21
N ARG A 56 -8.60 -18.67 -25.47
CA ARG A 56 -9.68 -19.45 -24.85
C ARG A 56 -9.50 -20.92 -25.22
N THR A 57 -9.66 -21.81 -24.26
CA THR A 57 -10.45 -23.05 -24.44
C THR A 57 -11.06 -23.46 -23.10
N SER A 58 -12.31 -23.87 -23.20
CA SER A 58 -13.19 -24.42 -22.19
C SER A 58 -12.80 -25.84 -21.76
N ASP A 59 -13.37 -26.21 -20.61
CA ASP A 59 -13.90 -27.52 -20.22
C ASP A 59 -13.04 -28.60 -19.54
N GLN A 60 -13.65 -29.07 -18.45
CA GLN A 60 -13.66 -30.40 -17.82
C GLN A 60 -12.57 -30.76 -16.81
N GLY A 61 -13.05 -31.20 -15.65
CA GLY A 61 -12.25 -31.46 -14.45
C GLY A 61 -11.57 -32.82 -14.45
N PHE A 62 -10.71 -33.03 -13.46
CA PHE A 62 -10.53 -34.31 -12.77
C PHE A 62 -9.74 -34.06 -11.49
N SER A 63 -10.22 -34.67 -10.41
CA SER A 63 -9.49 -34.87 -9.15
C SER A 63 -8.24 -35.71 -9.40
N LEU A 64 -7.13 -35.44 -8.69
CA LEU A 64 -6.23 -36.46 -8.17
C LEU A 64 -5.25 -35.87 -7.14
N VAL A 65 -4.94 -36.73 -6.17
CA VAL A 65 -4.17 -36.51 -4.94
C VAL A 65 -2.69 -36.81 -5.18
N HIS A 66 -1.82 -36.21 -4.34
CA HIS A 66 -0.52 -36.69 -3.83
C HIS A 66 0.80 -36.09 -4.40
N PRO A 67 1.94 -36.21 -3.68
CA PRO A 67 2.70 -35.08 -3.12
C PRO A 67 4.16 -35.04 -3.66
N GLU A 68 5.01 -34.27 -2.98
CA GLU A 68 6.48 -34.16 -3.14
C GLU A 68 7.00 -33.23 -4.24
N ALA A 69 7.44 -32.05 -3.80
CA ALA A 69 8.66 -31.44 -4.31
C ALA A 69 9.33 -30.63 -3.18
N HIS A 70 9.99 -31.34 -2.27
CA HIS A 70 11.09 -30.76 -1.49
C HIS A 70 12.30 -30.55 -2.40
N SER A 71 13.07 -29.50 -2.09
CA SER A 71 14.42 -29.21 -2.56
C SER A 71 14.52 -28.27 -3.76
N LEU A 72 14.65 -26.98 -3.49
CA LEU A 72 15.84 -26.17 -3.81
C LEU A 72 15.53 -24.68 -3.56
N CYS A 73 15.90 -24.16 -2.38
CA CYS A 73 16.33 -22.77 -2.24
C CYS A 73 16.98 -22.54 -0.87
N GLN A 74 18.24 -22.95 -0.76
CA GLN A 74 19.11 -22.41 0.27
C GLN A 74 19.62 -21.02 -0.15
N ARG A 75 19.54 -20.08 0.80
CA ARG A 75 20.39 -18.89 0.92
C ARG A 75 20.32 -17.85 -0.21
N ASN A 76 19.39 -16.90 -0.05
CA ASN A 76 19.70 -15.47 0.05
C ASN A 76 18.46 -14.75 0.57
N HIS A 77 18.55 -14.19 1.78
CA HIS A 77 17.52 -13.35 2.38
C HIS A 77 17.51 -11.99 1.67
N GLN A 78 16.63 -11.84 0.70
CA GLN A 78 16.04 -10.56 0.29
C GLN A 78 14.66 -10.90 -0.27
N PRO A 79 13.54 -10.41 0.31
CA PRO A 79 12.26 -10.52 -0.35
C PRO A 79 12.37 -9.79 -1.69
N PRO A 80 11.82 -10.36 -2.77
CA PRO A 80 11.94 -9.75 -4.08
C PRO A 80 11.19 -8.42 -4.06
N PHE A 81 11.91 -7.32 -4.26
CA PHE A 81 11.36 -6.03 -4.69
C PHE A 81 10.80 -6.19 -6.12
N HIS A 82 9.82 -7.06 -6.31
CA HIS A 82 9.04 -7.13 -7.53
C HIS A 82 8.05 -5.98 -7.47
N CYS A 83 8.38 -4.95 -8.25
CA CYS A 83 7.54 -3.87 -8.72
C CYS A 83 6.08 -3.91 -8.24
N TYR A 84 5.82 -3.39 -7.03
CA TYR A 84 4.61 -2.64 -6.78
C TYR A 84 4.68 -1.37 -7.65
N GLN A 85 4.41 -1.51 -8.94
CA GLN A 85 3.81 -0.42 -9.67
C GLN A 85 2.43 -0.26 -9.03
N PRO A 86 2.05 0.93 -8.54
CA PRO A 86 0.64 1.21 -8.32
C PRO A 86 -0.01 0.95 -9.68
N THR A 87 -0.72 -0.17 -9.82
CA THR A 87 -1.74 -0.26 -10.86
C THR A 87 -2.68 0.87 -10.53
N THR A 88 -2.56 1.92 -11.32
CA THR A 88 -3.48 3.04 -11.35
C THR A 88 -4.87 2.48 -11.63
N TYR A 89 -5.58 2.07 -10.58
CA TYR A 89 -7.02 1.80 -10.62
C TYR A 89 -7.84 3.10 -10.71
N LEU A 90 -7.21 4.20 -11.14
CA LEU A 90 -7.83 5.47 -11.48
C LEU A 90 -7.22 6.07 -12.76
N HIS A 91 -7.20 5.30 -13.85
CA HIS A 91 -7.10 5.90 -15.19
C HIS A 91 -8.09 5.24 -16.15
N GLY A 92 -9.34 5.71 -16.07
CA GLY A 92 -10.40 5.31 -16.98
C GLY A 92 -11.69 6.11 -16.77
N ALA A 93 -11.91 7.06 -17.68
CA ALA A 93 -13.12 7.87 -17.87
C ALA A 93 -13.28 9.10 -16.96
N THR A 94 -13.08 10.27 -17.55
CA THR A 94 -13.75 11.52 -17.19
C THR A 94 -15.28 11.30 -17.26
N ASN A 95 -15.86 10.74 -16.21
CA ASN A 95 -17.29 10.61 -16.06
C ASN A 95 -17.79 11.88 -15.33
N PRO A 96 -18.61 12.73 -15.96
CA PRO A 96 -19.04 14.03 -15.40
C PRO A 96 -19.99 13.92 -14.19
N THR A 97 -20.12 12.72 -13.60
CA THR A 97 -20.97 12.42 -12.45
C THR A 97 -20.19 12.15 -11.16
N LEU A 98 -18.86 12.02 -11.22
CA LEU A 98 -18.07 11.91 -10.00
C LEU A 98 -17.94 13.29 -9.35
N PRO A 99 -18.29 13.42 -8.06
CA PRO A 99 -18.05 14.65 -7.32
C PRO A 99 -16.57 15.03 -7.40
N PRO A 100 -16.20 16.32 -7.39
CA PRO A 100 -14.80 16.72 -7.32
C PRO A 100 -14.11 15.99 -6.16
N PRO A 101 -12.83 15.60 -6.27
CA PRO A 101 -12.14 14.76 -5.27
C PRO A 101 -12.28 15.28 -3.82
N PHE A 102 -12.42 16.59 -3.66
CA PHE A 102 -12.53 17.27 -2.35
C PHE A 102 -13.96 17.57 -1.87
N SER A 103 -14.99 17.26 -2.66
CA SER A 103 -16.38 17.49 -2.26
C SER A 103 -16.81 16.52 -1.16
N THR A 104 -16.35 15.27 -1.23
CA THR A 104 -16.55 14.24 -0.20
C THR A 104 -15.98 14.67 1.15
N ILE A 105 -14.80 15.33 1.15
CA ILE A 105 -14.18 15.88 2.37
C ILE A 105 -15.04 17.01 2.95
N THR A 106 -15.47 17.96 2.12
CA THR A 106 -16.37 19.05 2.54
C THR A 106 -17.65 18.49 3.16
N ASP A 107 -18.32 17.57 2.46
CA ASP A 107 -19.57 16.94 2.90
C ASP A 107 -19.40 16.23 4.24
N SER A 108 -18.25 15.57 4.44
CA SER A 108 -17.88 14.93 5.70
C SER A 108 -17.76 15.92 6.86
N ILE A 109 -17.10 17.07 6.64
CA ILE A 109 -16.88 18.09 7.68
C ILE A 109 -18.19 18.80 8.03
N THR A 110 -19.07 18.98 7.04
CA THR A 110 -20.37 19.64 7.20
C THR A 110 -21.52 18.68 7.47
N ASN A 111 -21.23 17.40 7.73
CA ASN A 111 -22.25 16.38 7.95
C ASN A 111 -23.10 16.72 9.19
N ALA A 112 -24.41 16.89 9.00
CA ALA A 112 -25.34 17.32 10.04
C ALA A 112 -25.48 16.31 11.21
N ALA A 113 -25.12 15.05 11.01
CA ALA A 113 -25.10 14.04 12.07
C ALA A 113 -23.91 14.21 13.03
N LEU A 114 -22.86 14.93 12.62
CA LEU A 114 -21.65 15.16 13.39
C LEU A 114 -21.62 16.58 13.99
N LYS A 115 -21.00 16.73 15.15
CA LYS A 115 -20.82 18.00 15.85
C LYS A 115 -20.05 18.98 14.94
N PRO A 116 -20.38 20.29 14.98
CA PRO A 116 -19.63 21.31 14.25
C PRO A 116 -18.13 21.27 14.57
N GLY A 117 -17.30 21.54 13.56
CA GLY A 117 -15.84 21.51 13.71
C GLY A 117 -15.24 20.12 13.71
N THR A 118 -15.98 19.11 13.24
CA THR A 118 -15.46 17.77 12.99
C THR A 118 -14.25 17.83 12.04
N LYS A 119 -13.25 17.00 12.33
CA LYS A 119 -11.99 16.96 11.60
C LYS A 119 -12.01 15.87 10.53
N TRP A 120 -11.24 16.08 9.47
CA TRP A 120 -10.92 15.06 8.47
C TRP A 120 -9.43 14.73 8.55
N GLY A 121 -9.00 13.66 7.88
CA GLY A 121 -7.64 13.12 7.94
C GLY A 121 -7.66 11.67 8.43
N PHE A 122 -6.49 11.11 8.73
CA PHE A 122 -6.32 9.71 9.06
C PHE A 122 -5.78 9.47 10.47
N SER A 123 -6.07 8.29 11.00
CA SER A 123 -5.28 7.70 12.08
C SER A 123 -4.04 7.03 11.51
N ILE A 124 -2.87 7.34 12.05
CA ILE A 124 -1.58 6.81 11.61
C ILE A 124 -0.98 5.98 12.74
N TYR A 125 -0.71 4.72 12.45
CA TYR A 125 -0.08 3.77 13.35
C TYR A 125 1.40 3.66 13.04
N ARG A 126 2.23 4.00 14.03
CA ARG A 126 3.64 3.69 13.97
C ARG A 126 3.83 2.23 14.38
N CYS A 127 4.32 1.42 13.46
CA CYS A 127 4.55 -0.01 13.68
C CYS A 127 6.02 -0.41 13.70
N ASP A 128 6.92 0.45 13.20
CA ASP A 128 8.36 0.29 13.39
C ASP A 128 8.94 1.41 14.27
N TYR A 129 9.74 1.00 15.26
CA TYR A 129 10.34 1.89 16.25
C TYR A 129 11.88 1.83 16.28
N GLN A 130 12.50 1.34 15.20
CA GLN A 130 13.95 1.21 15.12
C GLN A 130 14.63 2.54 14.75
N ASP A 131 13.95 3.41 14.00
CA ASP A 131 14.50 4.65 13.49
C ASP A 131 13.55 5.85 13.68
N ASP A 132 13.77 6.62 14.75
CA ASP A 132 12.99 7.83 15.05
C ASP A 132 13.19 8.94 13.99
N PRO A 133 14.42 9.28 13.55
CA PRO A 133 14.63 10.24 12.46
C PRO A 133 13.87 9.90 11.17
N THR A 134 13.93 8.64 10.73
CA THR A 134 13.26 8.21 9.49
C THR A 134 11.73 8.25 9.65
N TRP A 135 11.21 7.87 10.82
CA TRP A 135 9.80 8.06 11.17
C TRP A 135 9.37 9.54 11.10
N GLN A 136 10.17 10.47 11.64
CA GLN A 136 9.86 11.90 11.56
C GLN A 136 9.85 12.40 10.11
N ARG A 137 10.77 11.92 9.27
CA ARG A 137 10.77 12.23 7.84
C ARG A 137 9.52 11.71 7.13
N MET A 138 9.03 10.52 7.48
CA MET A 138 7.77 9.99 6.95
C MET A 138 6.58 10.89 7.32
N LEU A 139 6.44 11.26 8.59
CA LEU A 139 5.38 12.17 9.02
C LEU A 139 5.44 13.53 8.32
N GLN A 140 6.65 14.09 8.17
CA GLN A 140 6.85 15.34 7.44
C GLN A 140 6.43 15.22 5.98
N LEU A 141 6.75 14.10 5.33
CA LEU A 141 6.34 13.84 3.94
C LEU A 141 4.81 13.81 3.82
N ILE A 142 4.13 13.06 4.69
CA ILE A 142 2.66 12.99 4.71
C ILE A 142 2.05 14.38 4.91
N HIS A 143 2.53 15.15 5.89
CA HIS A 143 2.04 16.51 6.12
C HIS A 143 2.27 17.45 4.94
N HIS A 144 3.48 17.39 4.36
CA HIS A 144 3.85 18.23 3.22
C HIS A 144 3.00 17.91 2.00
N ASP A 145 2.79 16.63 1.71
CA ASP A 145 1.99 16.19 0.59
C ASP A 145 0.52 16.61 0.72
N ILE A 146 -0.07 16.42 1.90
CA ILE A 146 -1.45 16.85 2.17
C ILE A 146 -1.60 18.35 1.93
N ALA A 147 -0.68 19.17 2.45
CA ALA A 147 -0.72 20.61 2.23
C ALA A 147 -0.53 20.97 0.75
N GLY A 148 0.38 20.28 0.05
CA GLY A 148 0.67 20.49 -1.37
C GLY A 148 -0.52 20.14 -2.27
N SER A 149 -1.16 18.97 -2.08
CA SER A 149 -2.35 18.58 -2.84
C SER A 149 -3.50 19.58 -2.62
N LEU A 150 -3.73 20.02 -1.38
CA LEU A 150 -4.75 21.04 -1.10
C LEU A 150 -4.43 22.39 -1.75
N GLU A 151 -3.16 22.81 -1.78
CA GLU A 151 -2.74 24.04 -2.46
C GLU A 151 -2.97 23.96 -3.96
N LEU A 152 -2.53 22.87 -4.60
CA LEU A 152 -2.71 22.61 -6.03
C LEU A 152 -4.19 22.61 -6.43
N ASN A 153 -5.04 22.05 -5.57
CA ASN A 153 -6.49 21.99 -5.77
C ASN A 153 -7.24 23.24 -5.29
N ARG A 154 -6.55 24.27 -4.79
CA ARG A 154 -7.13 25.52 -4.26
C ARG A 154 -8.12 25.27 -3.12
N ARG A 155 -7.84 24.29 -2.27
CA ARG A 155 -8.66 23.84 -1.13
C ARG A 155 -7.95 23.98 0.21
N LEU A 156 -7.08 24.97 0.37
CA LEU A 156 -6.40 25.25 1.65
C LEU A 156 -7.37 25.56 2.81
N ASP A 157 -8.63 25.91 2.50
CA ASP A 157 -9.71 26.00 3.50
C ASP A 157 -9.89 24.69 4.29
N LEU A 158 -9.68 23.54 3.64
CA LEU A 158 -9.80 22.23 4.28
C LEU A 158 -8.69 21.98 5.29
N LEU A 159 -7.50 22.56 5.10
CA LEU A 159 -6.37 22.34 6.00
C LEU A 159 -6.68 22.79 7.45
N LEU A 160 -7.56 23.78 7.63
CA LEU A 160 -8.02 24.24 8.96
C LEU A 160 -8.79 23.16 9.74
N HIS A 161 -9.39 22.21 9.01
CA HIS A 161 -10.17 21.11 9.55
C HIS A 161 -9.42 19.77 9.49
N HIS A 162 -8.18 19.77 9.02
CA HIS A 162 -7.37 18.57 8.92
C HIS A 162 -6.71 18.21 10.25
N GLU A 163 -6.68 16.93 10.59
CA GLU A 163 -5.99 16.40 11.76
C GLU A 163 -5.53 14.95 11.52
N LEU A 164 -4.24 14.70 11.72
CA LEU A 164 -3.70 13.35 11.79
C LEU A 164 -3.66 12.88 13.24
N ILE A 165 -4.19 11.68 13.50
CA ILE A 165 -4.15 11.07 14.83
C ILE A 165 -3.01 10.07 14.88
N ILE A 166 -1.97 10.39 15.64
CA ILE A 166 -0.76 9.56 15.70
C ILE A 166 -0.86 8.56 16.86
N HIS A 167 -0.96 7.28 16.52
CA HIS A 167 -0.86 6.17 17.47
C HIS A 167 0.61 5.72 17.58
N ASN A 168 1.28 6.16 18.63
CA ASN A 168 2.72 5.98 18.86
C ASN A 168 3.03 5.31 20.21
N ASP A 169 2.31 4.23 20.52
CA ASP A 169 2.61 3.38 21.68
C ASP A 169 3.43 2.16 21.25
N ARG A 170 4.73 2.17 21.58
CA ARG A 170 5.67 1.08 21.26
C ARG A 170 5.20 -0.27 21.83
N THR A 171 4.56 -0.27 23.00
CA THR A 171 4.12 -1.52 23.65
C THR A 171 2.94 -2.17 22.94
N GLN A 172 2.13 -1.38 22.24
CA GLN A 172 0.94 -1.84 21.53
C GLN A 172 1.21 -2.11 20.05
N SER A 173 2.08 -1.31 19.42
CA SER A 173 2.15 -1.26 17.95
C SER A 173 3.48 -1.75 17.36
N ASN A 174 4.54 -1.96 18.15
CA ASN A 174 5.83 -2.36 17.60
C ASN A 174 5.77 -3.78 17.00
N GLY A 175 5.94 -3.87 15.68
CA GLY A 175 5.78 -5.11 14.92
C GLY A 175 4.33 -5.57 14.78
N ALA A 176 3.35 -4.69 15.01
CA ALA A 176 1.94 -5.04 14.88
C ALA A 176 1.58 -5.38 13.42
N THR A 177 0.76 -6.41 13.26
CA THR A 177 0.14 -6.79 11.98
C THR A 177 -1.01 -5.84 11.62
N SER A 178 -1.43 -5.82 10.35
CA SER A 178 -2.61 -5.08 9.91
C SER A 178 -3.86 -5.54 10.67
N HIS A 179 -3.98 -6.82 11.02
CA HIS A 179 -5.09 -7.33 11.84
C HIS A 179 -5.11 -6.69 13.24
N GLN A 180 -3.97 -6.59 13.91
CA GLN A 180 -3.88 -5.96 15.23
C GLN A 180 -4.16 -4.44 15.16
N VAL A 181 -3.60 -3.76 14.16
CA VAL A 181 -3.86 -2.34 13.91
C VAL A 181 -5.35 -2.11 13.62
N ARG A 182 -5.95 -2.94 12.78
CA ARG A 182 -7.35 -2.86 12.39
C ARG A 182 -8.28 -3.02 13.59
N ASP A 183 -7.99 -3.93 14.50
CA ASP A 183 -8.74 -4.13 15.73
C ASP A 183 -8.77 -2.90 16.64
N HIS A 184 -7.58 -2.36 16.89
CA HIS A 184 -7.46 -1.14 17.66
C HIS A 184 -8.19 0.01 16.94
N PHE A 185 -8.01 0.12 15.62
CA PHE A 185 -8.66 1.14 14.82
C PHE A 185 -10.19 1.04 14.79
N ARG A 186 -10.76 -0.18 14.73
CA ARG A 186 -12.21 -0.41 14.80
C ARG A 186 -12.78 0.15 16.09
N THR A 187 -12.14 -0.15 17.21
CA THR A 187 -12.54 0.34 18.54
C THR A 187 -12.42 1.87 18.60
N TRP A 188 -11.26 2.40 18.20
CA TRP A 188 -11.02 3.85 18.19
C TRP A 188 -12.03 4.60 17.32
N ALA A 189 -12.28 4.12 16.10
CA ALA A 189 -13.18 4.78 15.15
C ALA A 189 -14.62 4.80 15.67
N ALA A 190 -15.09 3.69 16.24
CA ALA A 190 -16.43 3.59 16.81
C ALA A 190 -16.60 4.52 18.03
N GLU A 191 -15.61 4.57 18.92
CA GLU A 191 -15.61 5.49 20.07
C GLU A 191 -15.54 6.96 19.65
N GLU A 192 -14.60 7.33 18.78
CA GLU A 192 -14.41 8.72 18.36
C GLU A 192 -15.63 9.21 17.58
N MET A 193 -16.15 8.42 16.64
CA MET A 193 -17.36 8.79 15.91
C MET A 193 -18.56 8.96 16.85
N THR A 194 -18.77 8.04 17.79
CA THR A 194 -19.85 8.15 18.79
C THR A 194 -19.73 9.46 19.60
N ARG A 195 -18.50 9.86 19.98
CA ARG A 195 -18.27 11.16 20.65
C ARG A 195 -18.59 12.36 19.75
N ARG A 196 -18.49 12.20 18.43
CA ARG A 196 -18.74 13.25 17.43
C ARG A 196 -20.20 13.32 16.98
N LEU A 197 -21.04 12.33 17.25
CA LEU A 197 -22.47 12.42 16.93
C LEU A 197 -23.15 13.57 17.68
N VAL A 198 -24.04 14.29 17.01
CA VAL A 198 -24.86 15.35 17.64
C VAL A 198 -25.84 14.74 18.64
N THR A 199 -26.44 13.61 18.27
CA THR A 199 -27.41 12.86 19.06
C THR A 199 -26.99 11.38 19.13
N PRO A 200 -26.07 11.02 20.04
CA PRO A 200 -25.65 9.61 20.19
C PRO A 200 -26.77 8.77 20.80
N ASN A 201 -27.07 7.63 20.19
CA ASN A 201 -27.93 6.61 20.75
C ASN A 201 -27.09 5.51 21.42
N PRO A 202 -27.59 4.84 22.48
CA PRO A 202 -26.87 3.76 23.16
C PRO A 202 -26.44 2.60 22.24
N GLY A 203 -27.16 2.38 21.13
CA GLY A 203 -26.86 1.32 20.16
C GLY A 203 -25.84 1.69 19.07
N ASP A 204 -25.49 2.97 18.91
CA ASP A 204 -24.64 3.41 17.78
C ASP A 204 -23.25 2.78 17.85
N LEU A 205 -22.66 2.71 19.05
CA LEU A 205 -21.37 2.06 19.27
C LEU A 205 -21.39 0.58 18.89
N ASP A 206 -22.43 -0.14 19.30
CA ASP A 206 -22.60 -1.57 19.02
C ASP A 206 -22.78 -1.83 17.52
N LEU A 207 -23.55 -0.99 16.82
CA LEU A 207 -23.71 -1.06 15.37
C LEU A 207 -22.38 -0.85 14.63
N MET A 208 -21.59 0.16 15.02
CA MET A 208 -20.28 0.42 14.39
C MET A 208 -19.25 -0.67 14.66
N LEU A 209 -19.32 -1.33 15.83
CA LEU A 209 -18.42 -2.43 16.20
C LEU A 209 -18.79 -3.75 15.51
N LYS A 210 -20.09 -3.98 15.25
CA LYS A 210 -20.59 -5.16 14.55
C LYS A 210 -20.51 -5.07 13.02
N GLY A 211 -20.33 -3.87 12.49
CA GLY A 211 -20.14 -3.64 11.06
C GLY A 211 -19.14 -4.61 10.43
N SER A 212 -19.45 -5.02 9.20
CA SER A 212 -18.68 -5.98 8.41
C SER A 212 -18.43 -5.44 7.00
N ARG A 213 -17.69 -6.20 6.17
CA ARG A 213 -17.50 -5.88 4.75
C ARG A 213 -18.81 -5.80 3.99
N ASP A 214 -19.73 -6.73 4.22
CA ASP A 214 -20.97 -6.87 3.46
C ASP A 214 -22.13 -6.04 4.04
N ASP A 215 -22.09 -5.79 5.35
CA ASP A 215 -23.04 -4.96 6.08
C ASP A 215 -22.27 -3.95 6.93
N PRO A 216 -21.82 -2.85 6.31
CA PRO A 216 -21.00 -1.86 6.99
C PRO A 216 -21.85 -1.06 7.99
N GLY A 217 -21.23 -0.68 9.11
CA GLY A 217 -21.90 0.14 10.11
C GLY A 217 -22.18 1.57 9.61
N PRO A 218 -22.91 2.39 10.41
CA PRO A 218 -23.29 3.73 10.01
C PRO A 218 -22.09 4.61 9.61
N GLU A 219 -20.89 4.34 10.15
CA GLU A 219 -19.63 5.03 9.83
C GLU A 219 -19.29 5.06 8.33
N TRP A 220 -19.81 4.11 7.55
CA TRP A 220 -19.58 4.02 6.11
C TRP A 220 -20.02 5.27 5.36
N PHE A 221 -21.09 5.91 5.81
CA PHE A 221 -21.61 7.14 5.22
C PHE A 221 -20.93 8.40 5.77
N HIS A 222 -19.91 8.23 6.61
CA HIS A 222 -19.09 9.30 7.14
C HIS A 222 -17.71 9.29 6.50
N SER A 223 -16.82 10.13 7.02
CA SER A 223 -15.55 10.41 6.38
C SER A 223 -14.60 9.21 6.33
N ALA A 224 -13.64 9.28 5.40
CA ALA A 224 -12.54 8.29 5.30
C ALA A 224 -11.83 8.06 6.64
N ARG A 225 -11.81 9.09 7.52
CA ARG A 225 -11.25 9.04 8.88
C ARG A 225 -11.74 7.87 9.73
N TYR A 226 -12.99 7.47 9.56
CA TYR A 226 -13.60 6.40 10.36
C TYR A 226 -13.60 5.04 9.65
N ASN A 227 -13.23 5.03 8.37
CA ASN A 227 -13.26 3.83 7.53
C ASN A 227 -11.85 3.30 7.23
N PHE A 228 -10.83 4.16 7.24
CA PHE A 228 -9.48 3.81 6.85
C PHE A 228 -8.43 4.39 7.81
N CYS A 229 -7.36 3.63 8.03
CA CYS A 229 -6.17 4.11 8.73
C CYS A 229 -4.90 3.85 7.93
N LEU A 230 -3.84 4.55 8.30
CA LEU A 230 -2.51 4.37 7.74
C LEU A 230 -1.64 3.61 8.74
N MET A 231 -0.89 2.64 8.25
CA MET A 231 0.13 1.90 9.00
C MET A 231 1.50 2.20 8.39
N VAL A 232 2.47 2.45 9.27
CA VAL A 232 3.85 2.72 8.90
C VAL A 232 4.75 1.68 9.56
N ASP A 233 5.07 0.65 8.80
CA ASP A 233 5.97 -0.43 9.16
C ASP A 233 7.39 -0.20 8.63
N ALA A 234 8.26 -1.19 8.79
CA ALA A 234 9.65 -1.12 8.35
C ALA A 234 9.78 -0.89 6.84
N LEU A 235 8.90 -1.48 6.01
CA LEU A 235 8.90 -1.28 4.57
C LEU A 235 8.53 0.16 4.23
N CYS A 236 7.50 0.71 4.87
CA CYS A 236 7.13 2.12 4.69
C CYS A 236 8.32 3.05 4.98
N LEU A 237 9.04 2.83 6.08
CA LEU A 237 10.20 3.65 6.43
C LEU A 237 11.36 3.46 5.44
N GLU A 238 11.67 2.24 5.04
CA GLU A 238 12.72 1.96 4.04
C GLU A 238 12.38 2.57 2.66
N SER A 239 11.09 2.67 2.32
CA SER A 239 10.64 3.22 1.04
C SER A 239 11.10 4.67 0.81
N LEU A 240 11.34 5.45 1.88
CA LEU A 240 11.84 6.82 1.79
C LEU A 240 13.19 6.95 1.08
N ASP A 241 14.00 5.89 1.12
CA ASP A 241 15.35 5.87 0.54
C ASP A 241 15.47 4.90 -0.65
N ARG A 242 14.57 3.91 -0.74
CA ARG A 242 14.61 2.88 -1.78
C ARG A 242 13.64 3.10 -2.94
N MET A 243 12.58 3.88 -2.74
CA MET A 243 11.53 4.07 -3.73
C MET A 243 11.50 5.52 -4.22
N HIS A 244 11.11 5.70 -5.48
CA HIS A 244 10.86 7.03 -6.04
C HIS A 244 9.62 7.68 -5.42
N PHE A 245 8.63 6.85 -5.07
CA PHE A 245 7.41 7.25 -4.39
C PHE A 245 7.33 6.45 -3.08
N PRO A 246 7.65 7.08 -1.94
CA PRO A 246 7.50 6.43 -0.64
C PRO A 246 6.06 6.02 -0.39
N VAL A 247 5.87 4.93 0.34
CA VAL A 247 4.57 4.30 0.52
C VAL A 247 4.15 4.26 2.00
N VAL A 248 2.84 4.18 2.19
CA VAL A 248 2.19 3.85 3.47
C VAL A 248 1.24 2.69 3.26
N LYS A 249 1.03 1.88 4.30
CA LYS A 249 0.04 0.79 4.25
C LYS A 249 -1.33 1.35 4.58
N PHE A 250 -2.23 1.38 3.60
CA PHE A 250 -3.61 1.80 3.74
C PHE A 250 -4.47 0.62 4.18
N VAL A 251 -5.13 0.73 5.33
CA VAL A 251 -5.86 -0.38 5.95
C VAL A 251 -7.35 -0.03 6.05
N TRP A 252 -8.21 -0.93 5.55
CA TRP A 252 -9.66 -0.80 5.65
C TRP A 252 -10.18 -1.39 6.97
N LYS A 253 -10.99 -0.61 7.70
CA LYS A 253 -11.59 -0.97 8.99
C LYS A 253 -12.41 -2.26 8.92
N GLN A 254 -13.27 -2.38 7.91
CA GLN A 254 -14.33 -3.41 7.86
C GLN A 254 -13.81 -4.76 7.35
N TRP A 255 -12.58 -4.78 6.84
CA TRP A 255 -11.92 -6.01 6.42
C TRP A 255 -11.41 -6.83 7.60
N GLY A 256 -12.26 -7.56 8.31
CA GLY A 256 -11.72 -8.30 9.46
C GLY A 256 -12.70 -8.81 10.48
N ASN A 257 -13.95 -9.06 10.08
CA ASN A 257 -14.78 -10.00 10.84
C ASN A 257 -14.37 -11.45 10.50
N LEU A 258 -13.06 -11.69 10.38
CA LEU A 258 -12.52 -13.04 10.34
C LEU A 258 -12.71 -13.65 11.72
N ASP A 259 -13.01 -14.93 11.76
CA ASP A 259 -13.08 -15.61 13.05
C ASP A 259 -11.70 -15.68 13.72
N ALA A 260 -11.68 -16.06 14.99
CA ALA A 260 -10.42 -16.13 15.74
C ALA A 260 -9.44 -17.17 15.17
N GLU A 261 -9.91 -18.18 14.44
CA GLU A 261 -9.05 -19.21 13.86
C GLU A 261 -8.37 -18.71 12.59
N GLU A 262 -9.12 -18.09 11.70
CA GLU A 262 -8.63 -17.43 10.48
C GLU A 262 -7.64 -16.30 10.82
N ARG A 263 -7.93 -15.56 11.89
CA ARG A 263 -7.10 -14.44 12.33
C ARG A 263 -5.79 -14.85 13.01
N ASN A 264 -5.80 -15.97 13.73
CA ASN A 264 -4.60 -16.46 14.43
C ASN A 264 -3.75 -17.36 13.52
N GLN A 265 -4.12 -17.51 12.25
CA GLN A 265 -3.20 -18.10 11.28
C GLN A 265 -1.91 -17.27 11.28
N PRO A 266 -0.76 -17.90 11.51
CA PRO A 266 0.50 -17.18 11.46
C PRO A 266 0.63 -16.57 10.07
N VAL A 267 0.83 -15.25 10.03
CA VAL A 267 1.25 -14.57 8.80
C VAL A 267 2.48 -15.32 8.30
N HIS A 268 2.35 -15.87 7.10
CA HIS A 268 3.41 -16.69 6.54
C HIS A 268 4.66 -15.83 6.36
N GLU A 269 5.83 -16.37 6.72
CA GLU A 269 7.10 -15.60 6.74
C GLU A 269 7.48 -14.97 5.39
N VAL A 270 6.89 -15.45 4.29
CA VAL A 270 7.14 -14.98 2.92
C VAL A 270 6.04 -14.05 2.40
N TRP A 271 4.83 -14.08 2.99
CA TRP A 271 3.72 -13.24 2.57
C TRP A 271 3.65 -12.03 3.51
N GLU A 272 3.71 -10.81 2.97
CA GLU A 272 3.56 -9.60 3.78
C GLU A 272 2.13 -9.48 4.28
N ASP A 273 1.75 -10.16 5.35
CA ASP A 273 0.44 -9.97 6.02
C ASP A 273 -0.77 -10.27 5.11
N GLY A 274 -0.57 -11.18 4.15
CA GLY A 274 -1.59 -11.78 3.30
C GLY A 274 -1.86 -13.25 3.65
N VAL A 275 -3.01 -13.78 3.22
CA VAL A 275 -3.46 -15.14 3.59
C VAL A 275 -2.90 -16.18 2.62
N THR A 276 -2.73 -15.82 1.34
CA THR A 276 -2.30 -16.74 0.29
C THR A 276 -1.10 -16.24 -0.51
N ASP A 277 -0.65 -17.05 -1.47
CA ASP A 277 0.38 -16.71 -2.45
C ASP A 277 -0.13 -15.86 -3.61
N GLN A 278 -1.42 -15.49 -3.59
CA GLN A 278 -2.06 -14.73 -4.64
C GLN A 278 -1.82 -13.24 -4.43
N GLU A 279 -1.00 -12.65 -5.30
CA GLU A 279 -0.69 -11.21 -5.27
C GLU A 279 -1.92 -10.32 -5.50
N GLU A 280 -3.01 -10.86 -6.07
CA GLU A 280 -4.27 -10.16 -6.33
C GLU A 280 -5.33 -10.39 -5.24
N GLU A 281 -4.98 -11.11 -4.16
CA GLU A 281 -5.90 -11.30 -3.05
C GLU A 281 -6.19 -9.95 -2.38
N ASP A 282 -7.48 -9.57 -2.37
CA ASP A 282 -7.93 -8.48 -1.53
C ASP A 282 -7.78 -8.92 -0.08
N VAL A 283 -6.90 -8.27 0.67
CA VAL A 283 -6.62 -8.52 2.10
C VAL A 283 -7.01 -7.31 2.96
N GLY A 284 -7.79 -6.39 2.36
CA GLY A 284 -8.27 -5.15 2.95
C GLY A 284 -7.20 -4.26 3.53
N TRP A 285 -6.01 -4.35 2.95
CA TRP A 285 -4.99 -3.35 3.01
C TRP A 285 -4.22 -3.36 1.69
N MET A 286 -3.57 -2.25 1.38
CA MET A 286 -2.64 -2.15 0.25
C MET A 286 -1.56 -1.13 0.58
N TYR A 287 -0.38 -1.24 -0.03
CA TYR A 287 0.54 -0.11 -0.04
C TYR A 287 0.07 0.92 -1.06
N MET A 288 0.00 2.18 -0.63
CA MET A 288 -0.29 3.32 -1.50
C MET A 288 0.85 4.33 -1.43
N SER A 289 1.01 5.11 -2.49
CA SER A 289 1.95 6.23 -2.47
C SER A 289 1.51 7.25 -1.42
N VAL A 290 2.46 7.84 -0.70
CA VAL A 290 2.15 8.96 0.20
C VAL A 290 1.46 10.10 -0.56
N LEU A 291 1.80 10.27 -1.85
CA LEU A 291 1.23 11.31 -2.72
C LEU A 291 -0.26 11.13 -3.01
N GLU A 292 -0.82 9.96 -2.73
CA GLU A 292 -2.22 9.63 -3.00
C GLU A 292 -3.10 9.77 -1.73
N CYS A 293 -2.56 10.27 -0.61
CA CYS A 293 -3.30 10.36 0.66
C CYS A 293 -4.51 11.31 0.61
N VAL A 294 -4.61 12.16 -0.41
CA VAL A 294 -5.61 13.24 -0.52
C VAL A 294 -6.41 13.21 -1.82
N ASP A 295 -5.95 12.44 -2.81
CA ASP A 295 -6.48 12.41 -4.18
C ASP A 295 -7.59 11.36 -4.35
#